data_AF-A0AAN2TTH1-F1
#
_entry.id   AF-A0AAN2TTH1-F1
#
_cell.length_a   1.000
_cell.length_b   1.000
_cell.length_c   1.000
_cell.angle_alpha   90.00
_cell.angle_beta   90.00
_cell.angle_gamma   90.00
#
_symmetry.space_group_name_H-M   'P 1'
#
loop_
_entity.id
_entity.type
_entity.pdbx_description
1 polymer ?
#
loop_
_entity_poly.entity_id
_entity_poly.type
_entity_poly.pdbx_seq_one_letter_code
_entity_poly.pdbx_strand_id
1 'polypeptide(L)'
;MLKLGHRYWKEDELVEVVFDDDNNPKYRYVLECIWKPNTKIVTFIMLNPSVADYEICDPTLNRCVDFAQRWGFGGMTILNLFAYITPNPDELLVVNDPVGERNDEIIDIIIPESDEIVFAWGADYGHFYGRDQFIIDRLKEYQPKCIIKSKKGHPRHPLYLRKGLELIDYLK
;
A
#
# COMPACT_ATOMS: atom_id res chain seq x y z
N MET A 1 -17.56 -6.32 17.76
CA MET A 1 -18.33 -5.76 16.63
C MET A 1 -17.35 -4.99 15.76
N LEU A 2 -17.31 -5.23 14.45
CA LEU A 2 -16.37 -4.57 13.54
C LEU A 2 -16.66 -3.06 13.45
N LYS A 3 -15.61 -2.25 13.24
CA LYS A 3 -15.77 -0.82 12.92
C LYS A 3 -16.48 -0.67 11.58
N LEU A 4 -17.22 0.44 11.41
CA LEU A 4 -17.95 0.71 10.16
C LEU A 4 -17.01 0.61 8.94
N GLY A 5 -17.46 -0.10 7.89
CA GLY A 5 -16.72 -0.30 6.65
C GLY A 5 -15.61 -1.36 6.70
N HIS A 6 -15.30 -1.93 7.88
CA HIS A 6 -14.38 -3.05 7.99
C HIS A 6 -15.14 -4.36 7.74
N ARG A 7 -14.46 -5.33 7.14
CA ARG A 7 -14.99 -6.69 6.96
C ARG A 7 -13.90 -7.70 7.31
N TYR A 8 -14.29 -8.94 7.53
CA TYR A 8 -13.33 -10.04 7.49
C TYR A 8 -12.87 -10.28 6.04
N TRP A 9 -11.66 -10.79 5.86
CA TRP A 9 -11.23 -11.36 4.59
C TRP A 9 -12.19 -12.49 4.19
N LYS A 10 -12.42 -12.64 2.89
CA LYS A 10 -13.28 -13.73 2.38
C LYS A 10 -12.51 -15.03 2.41
N GLU A 11 -13.23 -16.16 2.41
CA GLU A 11 -12.61 -17.49 2.38
C GLU A 11 -11.69 -17.72 1.17
N ASP A 12 -11.98 -17.06 0.05
CA ASP A 12 -11.18 -17.12 -1.18
C ASP A 12 -10.04 -16.10 -1.23
N GLU A 13 -9.92 -15.20 -0.25
CA GLU A 13 -8.86 -14.20 -0.15
C GLU A 13 -7.75 -14.74 0.78
N LEU A 14 -6.66 -15.25 0.19
CA LEU A 14 -5.49 -15.73 0.92
C LEU A 14 -4.62 -14.54 1.32
N VAL A 15 -4.45 -14.32 2.62
CA VAL A 15 -3.75 -13.14 3.15
C VAL A 15 -2.51 -13.52 3.93
N GLU A 16 -1.41 -12.90 3.59
CA GLU A 16 -0.14 -13.01 4.31
C GLU A 16 0.37 -11.62 4.70
N VAL A 17 0.99 -11.52 5.86
CA VAL A 17 1.47 -10.24 6.40
C VAL A 17 2.84 -10.45 7.01
N VAL A 18 3.76 -9.54 6.69
CA VAL A 18 5.14 -9.58 7.19
C VAL A 18 5.35 -8.42 8.14
N PHE A 19 5.66 -8.74 9.40
CA PHE A 19 5.95 -7.79 10.47
C PHE A 19 7.43 -7.83 10.87
N ASP A 20 7.84 -6.91 11.75
CA ASP A 20 9.13 -6.98 12.45
C ASP A 20 9.14 -7.98 13.61
N ASP A 21 8.00 -8.15 14.29
CA ASP A 21 7.82 -9.05 15.43
C ASP A 21 6.41 -9.63 15.42
N ASP A 22 6.28 -10.95 15.65
CA ASP A 22 4.98 -11.65 15.60
C ASP A 22 4.07 -11.36 16.80
N ASN A 23 4.64 -10.94 17.95
CA ASN A 23 3.89 -10.76 19.20
C ASN A 23 3.50 -9.31 19.45
N ASN A 24 4.38 -8.37 19.11
CA ASN A 24 4.16 -6.94 19.31
C ASN A 24 4.74 -6.12 18.14
N PRO A 25 4.12 -6.22 16.95
CA PRO A 25 4.62 -5.60 15.75
C PRO A 25 4.61 -4.07 15.88
N LYS A 26 5.73 -3.45 15.54
CA LYS A 26 5.84 -1.99 15.36
C LYS A 26 5.81 -1.61 13.89
N TYR A 27 6.26 -2.52 13.03
CA TYR A 27 6.37 -2.31 11.60
C TYR A 27 5.63 -3.40 10.85
N ARG A 28 4.87 -3.00 9.82
CA ARG A 28 4.32 -3.93 8.83
C ARG A 28 4.97 -3.61 7.50
N TYR A 29 5.79 -4.54 7.03
CA TYR A 29 6.53 -4.37 5.79
C TYR A 29 5.70 -4.72 4.56
N VAL A 30 4.90 -5.79 4.65
CA VAL A 30 4.07 -6.28 3.53
C VAL A 30 2.71 -6.73 4.04
N LEU A 31 1.67 -6.49 3.25
CA LEU A 31 0.43 -7.27 3.28
C LEU A 31 0.15 -7.76 1.86
N GLU A 32 -0.03 -9.06 1.68
CA GLU A 32 -0.41 -9.67 0.42
C GLU A 32 -1.81 -10.26 0.53
N CYS A 33 -2.57 -10.18 -0.56
CA CYS A 33 -3.90 -10.75 -0.66
C CYS A 33 -4.10 -11.33 -2.05
N ILE A 34 -4.21 -12.66 -2.16
CA ILE A 34 -4.43 -13.36 -3.43
C ILE A 34 -5.83 -13.99 -3.43
N TRP A 35 -6.67 -13.62 -4.39
CA TRP A 35 -8.01 -14.20 -4.61
C TRP A 35 -8.13 -15.03 -5.89
N LYS A 36 -7.15 -14.92 -6.80
CA LYS A 36 -7.07 -15.72 -8.02
C LYS A 36 -5.61 -16.07 -8.32
N PRO A 37 -5.14 -17.23 -7.85
CA PRO A 37 -3.77 -17.68 -8.07
C PRO A 37 -3.39 -17.77 -9.56
N ASN A 38 -2.09 -17.69 -9.86
CA ASN A 38 -1.53 -17.75 -11.24
C ASN A 38 -2.07 -16.67 -12.18
N THR A 39 -2.41 -15.50 -11.63
CA THR A 39 -2.76 -14.32 -12.41
C THR A 39 -2.01 -13.10 -11.91
N LYS A 40 -2.12 -12.00 -12.64
CA LYS A 40 -1.32 -10.81 -12.38
C LYS A 40 -1.53 -10.24 -10.98
N ILE A 41 -0.46 -9.69 -10.40
CA ILE A 41 -0.46 -9.04 -9.09
C ILE A 41 -0.17 -7.55 -9.25
N VAL A 42 -0.93 -6.72 -8.53
CA VAL A 42 -0.67 -5.27 -8.45
C VAL A 42 -0.14 -4.90 -7.08
N THR A 43 0.95 -4.13 -7.05
CA THR A 43 1.54 -3.63 -5.80
C THR A 43 1.15 -2.18 -5.59
N PHE A 44 0.48 -1.88 -4.48
CA PHE A 44 0.22 -0.51 -4.05
C PHE A 44 1.31 -0.06 -3.08
N ILE A 45 1.86 1.13 -3.31
CA ILE A 45 2.73 1.82 -2.36
C ILE A 45 1.93 2.93 -1.68
N MET A 46 1.62 2.69 -0.40
CA MET A 46 0.78 3.55 0.43
C MET A 46 1.62 4.34 1.44
N LEU A 47 0.97 5.12 2.30
CA LEU A 47 1.68 5.98 3.24
C LEU A 47 2.30 5.17 4.38
N ASN A 48 1.45 4.60 5.22
CA ASN A 48 1.82 3.82 6.38
C ASN A 48 0.65 2.88 6.77
N PRO A 49 0.95 1.75 7.41
CA PRO A 49 -0.07 0.86 7.97
C PRO A 49 -0.82 1.53 9.14
N SER A 50 -2.15 1.41 9.15
CA SER A 50 -3.01 1.91 10.23
C SER A 50 -3.30 0.85 11.30
N VAL A 51 -3.26 -0.44 10.91
CA VAL A 51 -3.53 -1.62 11.75
C VAL A 51 -2.58 -2.75 11.34
N ALA A 52 -2.20 -3.59 12.31
CA ALA A 52 -1.42 -4.80 12.12
C ALA A 52 -2.37 -6.01 11.99
N ASP A 53 -3.02 -6.24 10.85
CA ASP A 53 -4.03 -7.32 10.76
C ASP A 53 -3.88 -8.31 9.61
N TYR A 54 -4.16 -9.56 9.97
CA TYR A 54 -4.31 -10.74 9.12
C TYR A 54 -5.79 -11.16 9.00
N GLU A 55 -6.68 -10.65 9.87
CA GLU A 55 -8.10 -11.07 9.94
C GLU A 55 -9.07 -10.05 9.33
N ILE A 56 -8.70 -8.77 9.36
CA ILE A 56 -9.62 -7.67 9.03
C ILE A 56 -9.12 -6.98 7.76
N CYS A 57 -10.06 -6.80 6.83
CA CYS A 57 -9.89 -5.95 5.66
C CYS A 57 -10.50 -4.59 5.99
N ASP A 58 -9.66 -3.59 6.20
CA ASP A 58 -10.11 -2.22 6.47
C ASP A 58 -10.72 -1.57 5.19
N PRO A 59 -11.38 -0.40 5.31
CA PRO A 59 -11.99 0.28 4.17
C PRO A 59 -11.00 0.61 3.04
N THR A 60 -9.73 0.84 3.37
CA THR A 60 -8.67 1.18 2.41
C THR A 60 -8.23 -0.06 1.64
N LEU A 61 -7.93 -1.15 2.34
CA LEU A 61 -7.57 -2.44 1.76
C LEU A 61 -8.71 -2.96 0.90
N ASN A 62 -9.96 -2.86 1.37
CA ASN A 62 -11.12 -3.24 0.59
C ASN A 62 -11.23 -2.41 -0.71
N ARG A 63 -10.84 -1.13 -0.69
CA ARG A 63 -10.77 -0.32 -1.89
C ARG A 63 -9.66 -0.74 -2.84
N CYS A 64 -8.49 -1.11 -2.33
CA CYS A 64 -7.42 -1.64 -3.16
C CYS A 64 -7.85 -2.96 -3.84
N VAL A 65 -8.51 -3.87 -3.11
CA VAL A 65 -9.09 -5.10 -3.68
C VAL A 65 -10.10 -4.77 -4.78
N ASP A 66 -11.05 -3.87 -4.52
CA ASP A 66 -12.07 -3.45 -5.50
C ASP A 66 -11.45 -2.93 -6.81
N PHE A 67 -10.39 -2.12 -6.70
CA PHE A 67 -9.69 -1.58 -7.87
C PHE A 67 -8.92 -2.67 -8.61
N ALA A 68 -8.12 -3.45 -7.88
CA ALA A 68 -7.32 -4.54 -8.44
C ALA A 68 -8.18 -5.54 -9.22
N GLN A 69 -9.32 -5.96 -8.64
CA GLN A 69 -10.26 -6.86 -9.32
C GLN A 69 -10.83 -6.26 -10.61
N ARG A 70 -11.11 -4.95 -10.63
CA ARG A 70 -11.65 -4.26 -11.82
C ARG A 70 -10.63 -4.14 -12.93
N TRP A 71 -9.37 -3.90 -12.59
CA TRP A 71 -8.28 -3.87 -13.57
C TRP A 71 -7.84 -5.28 -14.01
N GLY A 72 -8.44 -6.33 -13.45
CA GLY A 72 -8.24 -7.71 -13.87
C GLY A 72 -7.11 -8.46 -13.15
N PHE A 73 -6.62 -7.94 -12.03
CA PHE A 73 -5.62 -8.61 -11.19
C PHE A 73 -6.27 -9.71 -10.32
N GLY A 74 -5.48 -10.72 -9.98
CA GLY A 74 -5.89 -11.79 -9.05
C GLY A 74 -5.34 -11.67 -7.66
N GLY A 75 -4.52 -10.65 -7.41
CA GLY A 75 -3.99 -10.37 -6.10
C GLY A 75 -3.47 -8.95 -6.01
N MET A 76 -3.22 -8.53 -4.79
CA MET A 76 -2.54 -7.29 -4.49
C MET A 76 -1.47 -7.49 -3.43
N THR A 77 -0.43 -6.68 -3.51
CA THR A 77 0.54 -6.49 -2.44
C THR A 77 0.51 -5.03 -1.98
N ILE A 78 0.55 -4.80 -0.68
CA ILE A 78 0.58 -3.48 -0.05
C ILE A 78 1.94 -3.27 0.57
N LEU A 79 2.69 -2.32 0.02
CA LEU A 79 3.90 -1.76 0.59
C LEU A 79 3.61 -0.35 1.08
N ASN A 80 4.51 0.22 1.89
CA ASN A 80 4.33 1.55 2.45
C ASN A 80 5.61 2.38 2.36
N LEU A 81 5.45 3.69 2.22
CA LEU A 81 6.56 4.64 2.37
C LEU A 81 7.18 4.47 3.76
N PHE A 82 6.35 4.32 4.78
CA PHE A 82 6.75 4.15 6.17
C PHE A 82 6.14 2.84 6.72
N ALA A 83 6.95 1.93 7.25
CA ALA A 83 6.43 0.67 7.77
C ALA A 83 5.79 0.82 9.16
N TYR A 84 6.00 1.95 9.85
CA TYR A 84 5.51 2.14 11.22
C TYR A 84 3.97 2.09 11.29
N ILE A 85 3.46 1.25 12.19
CA ILE A 85 2.03 1.01 12.35
C ILE A 85 1.42 2.10 13.22
N THR A 86 0.61 2.97 12.61
CA THR A 86 -0.13 4.01 13.33
C THR A 86 -1.35 4.48 12.52
N PRO A 87 -2.54 4.65 13.14
CA PRO A 87 -3.67 5.29 12.49
C PRO A 87 -3.51 6.82 12.40
N ASN A 88 -2.48 7.39 13.02
CA ASN A 88 -2.23 8.83 13.06
C ASN A 88 -0.89 9.15 12.35
N PRO A 89 -0.93 9.61 11.08
CA PRO A 89 0.27 9.92 10.31
C PRO A 89 1.17 11.00 10.94
N ASP A 90 0.65 11.85 11.84
CA ASP A 90 1.48 12.83 12.54
C ASP A 90 2.53 12.16 13.44
N GLU A 91 2.30 10.91 13.88
CA GLU A 91 3.27 10.14 14.67
C GLU A 91 4.54 9.78 13.87
N LEU A 92 4.46 9.76 12.54
CA LEU A 92 5.61 9.53 11.67
C LEU A 92 6.69 10.62 11.81
N LEU A 93 6.35 11.81 12.31
CA LEU A 93 7.31 12.90 12.55
C LEU A 93 8.11 12.76 13.85
N VAL A 94 7.60 11.98 14.80
CA VAL A 94 8.13 11.92 16.17
C VAL A 94 8.70 10.56 16.53
N VAL A 95 8.31 9.51 15.81
CA VAL A 95 8.94 8.19 15.96
C VAL A 95 10.37 8.22 15.42
N ASN A 96 11.29 7.53 16.10
CA ASN A 96 12.72 7.57 15.77
C ASN A 96 13.03 7.03 14.36
N ASP A 97 12.34 5.96 13.95
CA ASP A 97 12.50 5.35 12.63
C ASP A 97 11.12 5.04 12.04
N PRO A 98 10.47 5.98 11.34
CA PRO A 98 9.17 5.72 10.73
C PRO A 98 9.27 4.77 9.52
N VAL A 99 10.44 4.71 8.88
CA VAL A 99 10.65 3.90 7.68
C VAL A 99 10.66 2.42 8.04
N GLY A 100 11.36 2.06 9.12
CA GLY A 100 11.58 0.70 9.56
C GLY A 100 12.78 0.06 8.86
N GLU A 101 13.67 -0.54 9.65
CA GLU A 101 14.99 -1.05 9.23
C GLU A 101 14.97 -1.89 7.95
N ARG A 102 13.96 -2.76 7.76
CA ARG A 102 13.87 -3.69 6.62
C ARG A 102 12.96 -3.22 5.49
N ASN A 103 12.33 -2.06 5.61
CA ASN A 103 11.28 -1.66 4.67
C ASN A 103 11.81 -1.48 3.25
N ASP A 104 12.97 -0.85 3.11
CA ASP A 104 13.60 -0.63 1.80
C ASP A 104 14.10 -1.91 1.14
N GLU A 105 14.67 -2.84 1.94
CA GLU A 105 15.07 -4.16 1.47
C GLU A 105 13.86 -4.93 0.94
N ILE A 106 12.75 -4.89 1.67
CA ILE A 106 11.52 -5.59 1.29
C ILE A 106 10.89 -4.98 0.05
N ILE A 107 10.92 -3.65 -0.09
CA ILE A 107 10.48 -2.99 -1.34
C ILE A 107 11.30 -3.53 -2.53
N ASP A 108 12.63 -3.63 -2.41
CA ASP A 108 13.46 -4.16 -3.49
C ASP A 108 13.19 -5.64 -3.83
N ILE A 109 12.75 -6.43 -2.85
CA ILE A 109 12.41 -7.84 -3.05
C ILE A 109 11.07 -7.98 -3.78
N ILE A 110 10.06 -7.20 -3.39
CA ILE A 110 8.68 -7.36 -3.87
C ILE A 110 8.44 -6.68 -5.22
N ILE A 111 9.07 -5.53 -5.46
CA ILE A 111 8.82 -4.74 -6.68
C ILE A 111 9.09 -5.53 -7.98
N PRO A 112 10.19 -6.31 -8.12
CA PRO A 112 10.45 -7.10 -9.33
C PRO A 112 9.38 -8.16 -9.64
N GLU A 113 8.66 -8.65 -8.62
CA GLU A 113 7.60 -9.67 -8.77
C GLU A 113 6.24 -9.06 -9.11
N SER A 114 6.13 -7.73 -9.17
CA SER A 114 4.88 -7.02 -9.41
C SER A 114 4.63 -6.84 -10.91
N ASP A 115 3.43 -7.20 -11.40
CA ASP A 115 3.03 -6.91 -12.78
C ASP A 115 2.70 -5.42 -13.00
N GLU A 116 2.33 -4.72 -11.92
CA GLU A 116 1.96 -3.30 -11.93
C GLU A 116 2.25 -2.68 -10.57
N ILE A 117 2.74 -1.43 -10.57
CA ILE A 117 3.06 -0.69 -9.35
C ILE A 117 2.22 0.58 -9.30
N VAL A 118 1.51 0.79 -8.20
CA VAL A 118 0.56 1.89 -8.03
C VAL A 118 0.95 2.72 -6.82
N PHE A 119 1.36 3.96 -7.06
CA PHE A 119 1.56 4.95 -6.01
C PHE A 119 0.21 5.46 -5.50
N ALA A 120 0.03 5.46 -4.17
CA ALA A 120 -1.26 5.69 -3.53
C ALA A 120 -1.17 6.30 -2.11
N TRP A 121 -0.04 6.92 -1.74
CA TRP A 121 0.21 7.43 -0.38
C TRP A 121 -0.51 8.74 0.00
N GLY A 122 -1.25 9.37 -0.90
CA GLY A 122 -1.94 10.63 -0.61
C GLY A 122 -1.02 11.86 -0.70
N ALA A 123 -1.57 13.04 -0.37
CA ALA A 123 -0.90 14.31 -0.64
C ALA A 123 -0.13 14.89 0.56
N ASP A 124 -0.49 14.50 1.78
CA ASP A 124 -0.17 15.32 2.95
C ASP A 124 1.12 14.90 3.66
N TYR A 125 1.48 13.61 3.62
CA TYR A 125 2.51 13.05 4.52
C TYR A 125 3.66 12.34 3.81
N GLY A 126 3.52 12.01 2.51
CA GLY A 126 4.55 11.26 1.78
C GLY A 126 5.91 11.97 1.69
N HIS A 127 5.90 13.31 1.76
CA HIS A 127 7.10 14.14 1.63
C HIS A 127 7.96 14.20 2.90
N PHE A 128 7.51 13.61 4.01
CA PHE A 128 8.28 13.59 5.24
C PHE A 128 9.64 12.95 4.99
N TYR A 129 10.69 13.62 5.46
CA TYR A 129 12.09 13.21 5.27
C TYR A 129 12.49 13.01 3.78
N GLY A 130 11.73 13.56 2.82
CA GLY A 130 11.96 13.34 1.38
C GLY A 130 11.61 11.93 0.91
N ARG A 131 10.79 11.20 1.67
CA ARG A 131 10.55 9.77 1.47
C ARG A 131 9.85 9.46 0.15
N ASP A 132 8.85 10.24 -0.24
CA ASP A 132 8.16 10.07 -1.51
C ASP A 132 9.13 10.21 -2.69
N GLN A 133 9.96 11.26 -2.71
CA GLN A 133 10.93 11.49 -3.77
C GLN A 133 11.97 10.37 -3.85
N PHE A 134 12.45 9.89 -2.70
CA PHE A 134 13.34 8.72 -2.64
C PHE A 134 12.73 7.48 -3.31
N ILE A 135 11.46 7.17 -3.01
CA ILE A 135 10.77 6.02 -3.62
C ILE A 135 10.46 6.26 -5.10
N ILE A 136 10.09 7.48 -5.49
CA ILE A 136 9.89 7.85 -6.89
C ILE A 136 11.18 7.60 -7.69
N ASP A 137 12.32 8.09 -7.19
CA ASP A 137 13.61 7.95 -7.88
C ASP A 137 14.09 6.50 -7.91
N ARG A 138 13.85 5.75 -6.83
CA ARG A 138 14.20 4.32 -6.73
C ARG A 138 13.42 3.47 -7.72
N LEU A 139 12.15 3.79 -7.96
CA LEU A 139 11.22 2.92 -8.70
C LEU A 139 10.86 3.42 -10.11
N LYS A 140 11.39 4.57 -10.55
CA LYS A 140 11.00 5.20 -11.82
C LYS A 140 11.17 4.30 -13.06
N GLU A 141 12.17 3.43 -13.07
CA GLU A 141 12.44 2.53 -14.21
C GLU A 141 11.34 1.46 -14.39
N TYR A 142 10.58 1.17 -13.32
CA TYR A 142 9.42 0.29 -13.37
C TYR A 142 8.15 0.99 -13.87
N GLN A 143 8.23 2.27 -14.25
CA GLN A 143 7.13 3.07 -14.80
C GLN A 143 5.87 3.03 -13.91
N PRO A 144 5.98 3.42 -12.62
CA PRO A 144 4.88 3.34 -11.69
C PRO A 144 3.68 4.16 -12.16
N LYS A 145 2.49 3.66 -11.83
CA LYS A 145 1.21 4.30 -12.10
C LYS A 145 0.61 4.90 -10.85
N CYS A 146 -0.47 5.62 -11.02
CA CYS A 146 -1.37 6.01 -9.93
C CYS A 146 -2.81 6.01 -10.46
N ILE A 147 -3.78 6.05 -9.55
CA ILE A 147 -5.20 6.12 -9.95
C ILE A 147 -5.54 7.53 -10.45
N ILE A 148 -5.06 8.54 -9.72
CA ILE A 148 -5.25 9.95 -10.05
C ILE A 148 -4.23 10.79 -9.26
N LYS A 149 -3.81 11.91 -9.85
CA LYS A 149 -2.96 12.90 -9.19
C LYS A 149 -3.78 14.03 -8.56
N SER A 150 -3.30 14.55 -7.44
CA SER A 150 -3.76 15.82 -6.89
C SER A 150 -3.32 16.98 -7.80
N LYS A 151 -3.82 18.20 -7.55
CA LYS A 151 -3.36 19.40 -8.28
C LYS A 151 -1.85 19.66 -8.13
N LYS A 152 -1.24 19.18 -7.04
CA LYS A 152 0.19 19.29 -6.75
C LYS A 152 1.01 18.09 -7.27
N GLY A 153 0.39 17.16 -7.99
CA GLY A 153 1.07 16.00 -8.56
C GLY A 153 1.10 14.76 -7.67
N HIS A 154 0.84 14.86 -6.36
CA HIS A 154 0.84 13.69 -5.47
C HIS A 154 -0.23 12.64 -5.85
N PRO A 155 0.05 11.34 -5.70
CA PRO A 155 -0.93 10.29 -5.94
C PRO A 155 -2.03 10.36 -4.88
N ARG A 156 -3.30 10.26 -5.28
CA ARG A 156 -4.40 10.26 -4.29
C ARG A 156 -4.54 8.91 -3.61
N HIS A 157 -4.90 8.97 -2.34
CA HIS A 157 -5.24 7.80 -1.55
C HIS A 157 -6.53 7.12 -2.08
N PRO A 158 -6.63 5.78 -2.15
CA PRO A 158 -7.72 5.09 -2.85
C PRO A 158 -9.09 5.21 -2.17
N LEU A 159 -9.12 5.36 -0.84
CA LEU A 159 -10.32 5.24 0.01
C LEU A 159 -11.54 6.00 -0.52
N TYR A 160 -11.35 7.24 -0.98
CA TYR A 160 -12.43 8.12 -1.42
C TYR A 160 -12.58 8.23 -2.94
N LEU A 161 -11.85 7.42 -3.70
CA LEU A 161 -11.90 7.45 -5.15
C LEU A 161 -13.11 6.68 -5.70
N ARG A 162 -13.58 7.13 -6.87
CA ARG A 162 -14.67 6.47 -7.59
C ARG A 162 -14.17 5.14 -8.17
N LYS A 163 -14.99 4.10 -8.06
CA LYS A 163 -14.65 2.71 -8.42
C LYS A 163 -14.30 2.44 -9.89
N GLY A 164 -14.58 3.36 -10.82
CA GLY A 164 -14.39 3.14 -12.27
C GLY A 164 -13.20 3.88 -12.85
N LEU A 165 -12.23 4.25 -12.02
CA LEU A 165 -11.02 4.92 -12.49
C LEU A 165 -10.02 3.87 -12.98
N GLU A 166 -9.36 4.20 -14.08
CA GLU A 166 -8.25 3.43 -14.65
C GLU A 166 -6.92 4.00 -14.19
N LEU A 167 -5.87 3.17 -14.27
CA LEU A 167 -4.51 3.60 -13.95
C LEU A 167 -3.98 4.58 -15.01
N ILE A 168 -3.25 5.59 -14.53
CA ILE A 168 -2.48 6.53 -15.35
C ILE A 168 -1.01 6.48 -14.97
N ASP A 169 -0.14 6.76 -15.94
CA ASP A 169 1.30 6.84 -15.67
C ASP A 169 1.58 7.97 -14.68
N TYR A 170 2.33 7.67 -13.62
CA TYR A 170 2.59 8.66 -12.57
C TYR A 170 3.57 9.74 -13.06
N LEU A 171 4.61 9.32 -13.79
CA LEU A 171 5.72 10.18 -14.24
C LEU A 171 5.44 11.02 -15.49
N LYS A 172 4.27 10.84 -16.13
CA LYS A 172 3.87 11.62 -17.32
C LYS A 172 3.13 12.91 -16.97
#